data_AF-A0A9E4JG54-F1
#
_entry.id   AF-A0A9E4JG54-F1
#
_cell.length_a   1.000
_cell.length_b   1.000
_cell.length_c   1.000
_cell.angle_alpha   90.00
_cell.angle_beta   90.00
_cell.angle_gamma   90.00
#
_symmetry.space_group_name_H-M   'P 1'
#
loop_
_entity.id
_entity.type
_entity.pdbx_description
1 polymer ?
#
loop_
_entity_poly.entity_id
_entity_poly.type
_entity_poly.pdbx_seq_one_letter_code
_entity_poly.pdbx_strand_id
1 'polypeptide(L)'
;MAKILGADVSQVKDWARQFEEHLSAYANPPTGRERVFHDGDLLVLLHVQHRWKAEPDVESIKLALSRGEHREGPLVEHLYLHTPLLQEPPDDIDATWRHGVLLTGGARYGYLELARNYRQVAEATLRKALELDEVEEWAYPVLFAYRHALELYLKLIGEIDEVTHSLRRCLHLVETGRGSKLASPIREWILELDGIDPAGTAFRYADVGADRYFEYWFDLRHFQFAMERVFRAIDTEVLRVGAMGRPAKSAPRREKEP
;
A
#
# COMPACT_ATOMS: atom_id res chain seq x y z
N MET A 1 1.23 27.91 7.12
CA MET A 1 2.66 28.21 7.41
C MET A 1 2.87 28.75 8.82
N ALA A 2 2.57 30.02 9.12
CA ALA A 2 2.87 30.64 10.41
C ALA A 2 2.32 29.84 11.61
N LYS A 3 1.10 29.28 11.46
CA LYS A 3 0.49 28.35 12.42
C LYS A 3 1.27 27.04 12.65
N ILE A 4 1.89 26.47 11.61
CA ILE A 4 2.70 25.24 11.69
C ILE A 4 3.99 25.51 12.46
N LEU A 5 4.58 26.69 12.24
CA LEU A 5 5.80 27.16 12.90
C LEU A 5 5.54 27.75 14.30
N GLY A 6 4.28 27.90 14.73
CA GLY A 6 3.94 28.58 15.98
C GLY A 6 4.45 30.04 16.05
N ALA A 7 4.63 30.69 14.89
CA ALA A 7 5.20 32.03 14.76
C ALA A 7 4.21 32.98 14.05
N ASP A 8 4.43 34.28 14.17
CA ASP A 8 3.68 35.26 13.39
C ASP A 8 4.21 35.42 11.95
N VAL A 9 3.40 36.03 11.09
CA VAL A 9 3.73 36.18 9.66
C VAL A 9 4.95 37.06 9.42
N SER A 10 5.19 38.08 10.24
CA SER A 10 6.38 38.94 10.13
C SER A 10 7.65 38.15 10.44
N GLN A 11 7.65 37.39 11.53
CA GLN A 11 8.79 36.59 11.95
C GLN A 11 9.15 35.54 10.88
N VAL A 12 8.15 34.91 10.26
CA VAL A 12 8.37 33.96 9.17
C VAL A 12 8.95 34.64 7.93
N LYS A 13 8.54 35.87 7.62
CA LYS A 13 9.12 36.65 6.51
C LYS A 13 10.57 37.02 6.77
N ASP A 14 10.88 37.41 8.01
CA ASP A 14 12.23 37.78 8.43
C ASP A 14 13.16 36.57 8.36
N TRP A 15 12.74 35.42 8.88
CA TRP A 15 13.47 34.16 8.72
C TRP A 15 13.67 33.82 7.26
N ALA A 16 12.61 33.86 6.46
CA ALA A 16 12.73 33.47 5.07
C ALA A 16 13.68 34.38 4.28
N ARG A 17 13.78 35.66 4.62
CA ARG A 17 14.78 36.57 4.01
C ARG A 17 16.20 36.29 4.53
N GLN A 18 16.36 36.05 5.83
CA GLN A 18 17.67 35.85 6.45
C GLN A 18 18.35 34.53 6.02
N PHE A 19 17.54 33.51 5.76
CA PHE A 19 17.99 32.18 5.35
C PHE A 19 17.66 31.88 3.88
N GLU A 20 17.55 32.91 3.03
CA GLU A 20 17.12 32.77 1.63
C GLU A 20 17.99 31.79 0.82
N GLU A 21 19.28 31.70 1.14
CA GLU A 21 20.25 30.80 0.48
C GLU A 21 19.96 29.31 0.71
N HIS A 22 19.17 28.99 1.73
CA HIS A 22 18.75 27.63 2.07
C HIS A 22 17.31 27.32 1.65
N LEU A 23 16.60 28.29 1.06
CA LEU A 23 15.21 28.16 0.65
C LEU A 23 15.09 28.12 -0.87
N SER A 24 13.95 27.62 -1.33
CA SER A 24 13.56 27.64 -2.73
C SER A 24 13.34 29.08 -3.23
N ALA A 25 13.48 29.29 -4.53
CA ALA A 25 13.21 30.59 -5.14
C ALA A 25 11.75 31.05 -4.95
N TYR A 26 10.81 30.11 -4.73
CA TYR A 26 9.40 30.40 -4.47
C TYR A 26 9.16 30.92 -3.05
N ALA A 27 10.06 30.59 -2.13
CA ALA A 27 10.01 31.06 -0.75
C ALA A 27 10.34 32.54 -0.63
N ASN A 28 11.02 33.18 -1.60
CA ASN A 28 11.27 34.62 -1.65
C ASN A 28 11.00 35.20 -3.06
N PRO A 29 9.73 35.27 -3.50
CA PRO A 29 9.43 35.67 -4.86
C PRO A 29 9.55 37.21 -5.03
N PRO A 30 9.69 37.71 -6.27
CA PRO A 30 9.65 39.14 -6.57
C PRO A 30 8.37 39.82 -6.07
N THR A 31 8.45 41.13 -5.80
CA THR A 31 7.34 41.95 -5.29
C THR A 31 6.05 41.74 -6.10
N GLY A 32 4.94 41.54 -5.40
CA GLY A 32 3.61 41.35 -6.01
C GLY A 32 3.23 39.90 -6.28
N ARG A 33 4.11 38.93 -6.00
CA ARG A 33 3.80 37.50 -6.06
C ARG A 33 3.61 36.91 -4.66
N GLU A 34 2.74 35.91 -4.57
CA GLU A 34 2.52 35.17 -3.34
C GLU A 34 3.71 34.25 -3.03
N ARG A 35 4.06 34.19 -1.75
CA ARG A 35 5.14 33.34 -1.25
C ARG A 35 4.65 31.92 -1.08
N VAL A 36 5.34 30.98 -1.72
CA VAL A 36 5.04 29.55 -1.64
C VAL A 36 6.21 28.86 -0.98
N PHE A 37 5.92 27.97 -0.04
CA PHE A 37 6.93 27.20 0.67
C PHE A 37 6.65 25.72 0.42
N HIS A 38 7.67 24.98 0.02
CA HIS A 38 7.61 23.53 -0.11
C HIS A 38 8.13 22.85 1.16
N ASP A 39 8.02 21.52 1.22
CA ASP A 39 8.46 20.73 2.39
C ASP A 39 9.92 20.99 2.78
N GLY A 40 10.80 21.15 1.80
CA GLY A 40 12.20 21.53 2.04
C GLY A 40 12.33 22.88 2.75
N ASP A 41 11.55 23.87 2.32
CA ASP A 41 11.53 25.20 2.94
C ASP A 41 10.97 25.16 4.36
N LEU A 42 9.95 24.34 4.57
CA LEU A 42 9.32 24.10 5.85
C LEU A 42 10.31 23.52 6.86
N LEU A 43 11.10 22.52 6.47
CA LEU A 43 12.12 21.92 7.33
C LEU A 43 13.19 22.92 7.73
N VAL A 44 13.63 23.76 6.79
CA VAL A 44 14.58 24.86 7.08
C VAL A 44 13.98 25.82 8.10
N LEU A 45 12.73 26.27 7.91
CA LEU A 45 12.08 27.20 8.83
C LEU A 45 11.76 26.58 10.20
N LEU A 46 11.43 25.29 10.25
CA LEU A 46 11.27 24.55 11.50
C LEU A 46 12.59 24.46 12.28
N HIS A 47 13.70 24.20 11.58
CA HIS A 47 15.02 24.19 12.19
C HIS A 47 15.39 25.57 12.76
N VAL A 48 15.15 26.63 11.98
CA VAL A 48 15.34 28.02 12.42
C VAL A 48 14.51 28.27 13.67
N GLN A 49 13.21 27.98 13.63
CA GLN A 49 12.29 28.17 14.76
C GLN A 49 12.75 27.42 16.02
N HIS A 50 13.19 26.18 15.88
CA HIS A 50 13.66 25.36 16.99
C HIS A 50 14.91 25.93 17.67
N ARG A 51 15.79 26.58 16.90
CA ARG A 51 17.02 27.20 17.40
C ARG A 51 16.88 28.69 17.72
N TRP A 52 15.73 29.29 17.40
CA TRP A 52 15.50 30.71 17.57
C TRP A 52 15.33 31.05 19.06
N LYS A 53 16.36 31.68 19.63
CA LYS A 53 16.39 32.20 21.01
C LYS A 53 16.22 33.73 21.01
N ALA A 54 16.15 34.34 22.19
CA ALA A 54 16.05 35.81 22.34
C ALA A 54 17.19 36.56 21.61
N GLU A 55 18.40 36.00 21.64
CA GLU A 55 19.55 36.43 20.81
C GLU A 55 20.00 35.24 19.96
N PRO A 56 19.50 35.09 18.72
CA PRO A 56 19.80 33.94 17.88
C PRO A 56 21.20 34.04 17.28
N ASP A 57 21.98 32.98 17.39
CA ASP A 57 23.25 32.82 16.66
C ASP A 57 22.95 32.38 15.23
N VAL A 58 22.77 33.37 14.36
CA VAL A 58 22.39 33.17 12.94
C VAL A 58 23.43 32.34 12.20
N GLU A 59 24.72 32.56 12.46
CA GLU A 59 25.80 31.83 11.78
C GLU A 59 25.83 30.36 12.19
N SER A 60 25.58 30.07 13.47
CA SER A 60 25.43 28.69 13.94
C SER A 60 24.24 27.98 13.28
N ILE A 61 23.11 28.68 13.12
CA ILE A 61 21.93 28.12 12.44
C ILE A 61 22.26 27.83 10.96
N LYS A 62 22.90 28.77 10.24
CA LYS A 62 23.33 28.55 8.84
C LYS A 62 24.30 27.39 8.68
N LEU A 63 25.25 27.25 9.60
CA LEU A 63 26.20 26.14 9.60
C LEU A 63 25.49 24.79 9.75
N ALA A 64 24.51 24.71 10.66
CA ALA A 64 23.69 23.51 10.86
C ALA A 64 22.82 23.20 9.63
N LEU A 65 22.20 24.21 9.03
CA LEU A 65 21.45 24.07 7.78
C LEU A 65 22.32 23.52 6.64
N SER A 66 23.55 24.03 6.50
CA SER A 66 24.52 23.58 5.51
C SER A 66 24.96 22.13 5.71
N ARG A 67 24.92 21.63 6.94
CA ARG A 67 25.19 20.23 7.28
C ARG A 67 23.98 19.30 7.07
N GLY A 68 22.81 19.86 6.77
CA GLY A 68 21.58 19.09 6.57
C GLY A 68 20.84 18.73 7.86
N GLU A 69 21.16 19.36 9.00
CA GLU A 69 20.53 19.07 10.31
C GLU A 69 19.02 19.35 10.33
N HIS A 70 18.50 20.13 9.37
CA HIS A 70 17.06 20.33 9.17
C HIS A 70 16.31 19.08 8.68
N ARG A 71 17.03 18.02 8.28
CA ARG A 71 16.47 16.75 7.81
C ARG A 71 16.41 15.67 8.89
N GLU A 72 16.70 16.03 10.14
CA GLU A 72 16.64 15.12 11.28
C GLU A 72 15.20 14.73 11.65
N GLY A 73 15.06 13.54 12.23
CA GLY A 73 13.77 12.89 12.53
C GLY A 73 12.73 13.80 13.21
N PRO A 74 13.05 14.52 14.30
CA PRO A 74 12.06 15.32 15.01
C PRO A 74 11.43 16.45 14.17
N LEU A 75 12.20 17.05 13.25
CA LEU A 75 11.70 18.13 12.39
C LEU A 75 10.84 17.58 11.25
N VAL A 76 11.24 16.42 10.70
CA VAL A 76 10.45 15.69 9.69
C VAL A 76 9.13 15.19 10.29
N GLU A 77 9.15 14.67 11.52
CA GLU A 77 7.95 14.27 12.25
C GLU A 77 7.00 15.46 12.46
N HIS A 78 7.53 16.62 12.87
CA HIS A 78 6.73 17.83 13.04
C HIS A 78 6.10 18.30 11.73
N LEU A 79 6.84 18.24 10.62
CA LEU A 79 6.28 18.48 9.29
C LEU A 79 5.12 17.51 9.00
N TYR A 80 5.34 16.21 9.15
CA TYR A 80 4.35 15.18 8.83
C TYR A 80 3.09 15.21 9.69
N LEU A 81 3.15 15.68 10.94
CA LEU A 81 1.96 15.94 11.77
C LEU A 81 1.02 16.99 11.15
N HIS A 82 1.52 17.81 10.24
CA HIS A 82 0.78 18.86 9.56
C HIS A 82 0.60 18.60 8.05
N THR A 83 1.12 17.48 7.53
CA THR A 83 0.99 17.08 6.13
C THR A 83 -0.16 16.09 5.98
N PRO A 84 -1.17 16.38 5.15
CA PRO A 84 -2.25 15.42 4.87
C PRO A 84 -1.71 14.11 4.27
N LEU A 85 -2.37 12.98 4.57
CA LEU A 85 -2.04 11.69 3.96
C LEU A 85 -2.32 11.64 2.44
N LEU A 86 -3.36 12.36 1.99
CA LEU A 86 -3.69 12.51 0.58
C LEU A 86 -3.23 13.88 0.10
N GLN A 87 -2.35 13.87 -0.90
CA GLN A 87 -1.70 15.05 -1.45
C GLN A 87 -1.82 15.03 -2.97
N GLU A 88 -1.70 16.21 -3.59
CA GLU A 88 -1.51 16.29 -5.02
C GLU A 88 -0.17 15.63 -5.42
N PRO A 89 -0.08 15.00 -6.60
CA PRO A 89 1.17 14.44 -7.09
C PRO A 89 2.29 15.51 -7.15
N PRO A 90 3.51 15.22 -6.69
CA PRO A 90 4.65 16.11 -6.87
C PRO A 90 4.92 16.40 -8.35
N ASP A 91 5.34 17.64 -8.65
CA ASP A 91 5.61 18.10 -10.01
C ASP A 91 6.81 17.39 -10.66
N ASP A 92 7.69 16.79 -9.86
CA ASP A 92 8.97 16.18 -10.24
C ASP A 92 8.98 14.64 -10.17
N ILE A 93 7.82 13.98 -10.24
CA ILE A 93 7.76 12.51 -10.26
C ILE A 93 8.44 11.96 -11.53
N ASP A 94 9.45 11.11 -11.32
CA ASP A 94 10.11 10.35 -12.37
C ASP A 94 10.30 8.86 -12.00
N ALA A 95 11.03 8.11 -12.84
CA ALA A 95 11.30 6.69 -12.62
C ALA A 95 12.24 6.41 -11.41
N THR A 96 12.85 7.44 -10.83
CA THR A 96 13.70 7.34 -9.63
C THR A 96 12.93 7.49 -8.33
N TRP A 97 11.63 7.83 -8.38
CA TRP A 97 10.77 7.89 -7.20
C TRP A 97 10.65 6.53 -6.49
N ARG A 98 10.62 6.52 -5.15
CA ARG A 98 10.71 5.27 -4.34
C ARG A 98 9.64 5.10 -3.26
N HIS A 99 8.99 6.18 -2.83
CA HIS A 99 8.27 6.16 -1.54
C HIS A 99 6.80 6.61 -1.64
N GLY A 100 6.33 7.02 -2.82
CA GLY A 100 4.94 7.39 -3.05
C GLY A 100 4.25 6.46 -4.05
N VAL A 101 2.92 6.37 -3.96
CA VAL A 101 2.08 5.67 -4.92
C VAL A 101 0.97 6.59 -5.40
N LEU A 102 0.66 6.57 -6.69
CA LEU A 102 -0.52 7.26 -7.21
C LEU A 102 -1.74 6.39 -6.98
N LEU A 103 -2.58 6.80 -6.01
CA LEU A 103 -3.86 6.17 -5.76
C LEU A 103 -4.82 6.50 -6.90
N THR A 104 -4.84 5.62 -7.90
CA THR A 104 -5.79 5.70 -9.01
C THR A 104 -6.92 4.71 -8.77
N GLY A 105 -8.16 5.12 -9.02
CA GLY A 105 -9.30 4.20 -8.95
C GLY A 105 -9.02 2.94 -9.78
N GLY A 106 -9.47 1.78 -9.30
CA GLY A 106 -9.05 0.43 -9.76
C GLY A 106 -9.17 0.11 -11.26
N ALA A 107 -9.60 1.05 -12.08
CA ALA A 107 -9.62 0.98 -13.54
C ALA A 107 -8.22 1.10 -14.18
N ARG A 108 -7.23 1.77 -13.56
CA ARG A 108 -5.95 2.06 -14.25
C ARG A 108 -5.03 0.84 -14.40
N TYR A 109 -4.97 -0.01 -13.38
CA TYR A 109 -4.09 -1.19 -13.38
C TYR A 109 -4.78 -2.48 -13.85
N GLY A 110 -6.12 -2.48 -13.96
CA GLY A 110 -6.88 -3.66 -14.37
C GLY A 110 -6.87 -4.78 -13.32
N TYR A 111 -7.80 -5.72 -13.45
CA TYR A 111 -7.98 -6.79 -12.47
C TYR A 111 -6.77 -7.72 -12.35
N LEU A 112 -6.02 -7.91 -13.44
CA LEU A 112 -4.83 -8.76 -13.46
C LEU A 112 -3.70 -8.17 -12.62
N GLU A 113 -3.39 -6.88 -12.76
CA GLU A 113 -2.34 -6.27 -11.96
C GLU A 113 -2.73 -6.23 -10.48
N LEU A 114 -4.01 -6.06 -10.14
CA LEU A 114 -4.46 -6.17 -8.75
C LEU A 114 -4.17 -7.57 -8.18
N ALA A 115 -4.49 -8.63 -8.93
CA ALA A 115 -4.19 -10.00 -8.53
C ALA A 115 -2.68 -10.25 -8.38
N ARG A 116 -1.87 -9.72 -9.31
CA ARG A 116 -0.39 -9.79 -9.26
C ARG A 116 0.17 -9.07 -8.05
N ASN A 117 -0.32 -7.86 -7.73
CA ASN A 117 0.10 -7.09 -6.56
C ASN A 117 -0.16 -7.88 -5.27
N TYR A 118 -1.36 -8.43 -5.08
CA TYR A 118 -1.66 -9.23 -3.89
C TYR A 118 -0.80 -10.49 -3.79
N ARG A 119 -0.56 -11.18 -4.92
CA ARG A 119 0.36 -12.32 -4.95
C ARG A 119 1.78 -11.91 -4.56
N GLN A 120 2.29 -10.82 -5.12
CA GLN A 120 3.64 -10.34 -4.84
C GLN A 120 3.81 -9.96 -3.35
N VAL A 121 2.80 -9.33 -2.76
CA VAL A 121 2.78 -9.06 -1.32
C VAL A 121 2.78 -10.37 -0.54
N ALA A 122 1.93 -11.33 -0.87
CA ALA A 122 1.87 -12.62 -0.19
C ALA A 122 3.23 -13.37 -0.22
N GLU A 123 3.87 -13.41 -1.39
CA GLU A 123 5.18 -14.03 -1.59
C GLU A 123 6.29 -13.31 -0.82
N ALA A 124 6.31 -11.98 -0.85
CA ALA A 124 7.30 -11.17 -0.14
C ALA A 124 7.16 -11.30 1.39
N THR A 125 5.92 -11.26 1.89
CA THR A 125 5.59 -11.41 3.32
C THR A 125 5.98 -12.80 3.81
N LEU A 126 5.63 -13.87 3.08
CA LEU A 126 6.01 -15.23 3.47
C LEU A 126 7.53 -15.42 3.45
N ARG A 127 8.21 -14.93 2.40
CA ARG A 127 9.67 -14.99 2.33
C ARG A 127 10.29 -14.30 3.54
N LYS A 128 9.80 -13.11 3.91
CA LYS A 128 10.34 -12.36 5.04
C LYS A 128 10.08 -13.06 6.37
N ALA A 129 8.88 -13.62 6.58
CA ALA A 129 8.55 -14.40 7.76
C ALA A 129 9.46 -15.63 7.92
N LEU A 130 9.76 -16.34 6.82
CA LEU A 130 10.68 -17.48 6.82
C LEU A 130 12.15 -17.06 7.01
N GLU A 131 12.55 -15.88 6.54
CA GLU A 131 13.89 -15.32 6.75
C GLU A 131 14.15 -14.88 8.19
N LEU A 132 13.13 -14.28 8.83
CA LEU A 132 13.19 -13.81 10.22
C LEU A 132 12.89 -14.90 11.25
N ASP A 133 12.39 -16.06 10.83
CA ASP A 133 11.88 -17.13 11.71
C ASP A 133 10.68 -16.67 12.58
N GLU A 134 9.92 -15.68 12.09
CA GLU A 134 8.76 -15.06 12.77
C GLU A 134 7.44 -15.56 12.18
N VAL A 135 7.38 -16.84 11.79
CA VAL A 135 6.24 -17.38 11.04
C VAL A 135 4.89 -17.24 11.76
N GLU A 136 4.89 -17.27 13.09
CA GLU A 136 3.68 -17.15 13.91
C GLU A 136 3.03 -15.77 13.79
N GLU A 137 3.84 -14.70 13.84
CA GLU A 137 3.33 -13.32 13.79
C GLU A 137 2.78 -12.95 12.39
N TRP A 138 3.19 -13.68 11.36
CA TRP A 138 2.92 -13.35 9.96
C TRP A 138 1.94 -14.33 9.30
N ALA A 139 1.62 -15.46 9.94
CA ALA A 139 0.84 -16.55 9.36
C ALA A 139 -0.51 -16.09 8.80
N TYR A 140 -1.32 -15.37 9.58
CA TYR A 140 -2.65 -14.94 9.16
C TYR A 140 -2.62 -13.93 8.00
N PRO A 141 -1.81 -12.85 8.05
CA PRO A 141 -1.62 -11.97 6.89
C PRO A 141 -1.16 -12.70 5.62
N VAL A 142 -0.21 -13.64 5.74
CA VAL A 142 0.27 -14.44 4.62
C VAL A 142 -0.86 -15.26 4.01
N LEU A 143 -1.57 -16.03 4.84
CA LEU A 143 -2.66 -16.90 4.39
C LEU A 143 -3.78 -16.08 3.74
N PHE A 144 -4.16 -14.95 4.34
CA PHE A 144 -5.14 -14.02 3.75
C PHE A 144 -4.69 -13.52 2.37
N ALA A 145 -3.46 -13.04 2.25
CA ALA A 145 -2.96 -12.47 1.01
C ALA A 145 -2.91 -13.51 -0.13
N TYR A 146 -2.41 -14.72 0.16
CA TYR A 146 -2.41 -15.84 -0.81
C TYR A 146 -3.82 -16.22 -1.25
N ARG A 147 -4.72 -16.40 -0.28
CA ARG A 147 -6.11 -16.77 -0.51
C ARG A 147 -6.84 -15.71 -1.34
N HIS A 148 -6.62 -14.43 -1.04
CA HIS A 148 -7.24 -13.33 -1.77
C HIS A 148 -6.68 -13.19 -3.19
N ALA A 149 -5.36 -13.30 -3.37
CA ALA A 149 -4.75 -13.32 -4.69
C ALA A 149 -5.33 -14.45 -5.55
N LEU A 150 -5.42 -15.66 -4.99
CA LEU A 150 -5.99 -16.82 -5.67
C LEU A 150 -7.46 -16.60 -6.07
N GLU A 151 -8.29 -16.00 -5.21
CA GLU A 151 -9.67 -15.63 -5.56
C GLU A 151 -9.70 -14.70 -6.78
N LEU A 152 -8.88 -13.64 -6.78
CA LEU A 152 -8.83 -12.66 -7.88
C LEU A 152 -8.43 -13.32 -9.19
N TYR A 153 -7.42 -14.20 -9.17
CA TYR A 153 -7.00 -14.95 -10.34
C TYR A 153 -8.08 -15.90 -10.86
N LEU A 154 -8.75 -16.66 -9.98
CA LEU A 154 -9.82 -17.57 -10.38
C LEU A 154 -11.01 -16.80 -10.98
N LYS A 155 -11.36 -15.65 -10.40
CA LYS A 155 -12.38 -14.76 -10.97
C LYS A 155 -11.98 -14.24 -12.35
N LEU A 156 -10.71 -13.88 -12.51
CA LEU A 156 -10.19 -13.38 -13.77
C LEU A 156 -10.23 -14.44 -14.87
N ILE A 157 -9.69 -15.65 -14.63
CA ILE A 157 -9.64 -16.71 -15.64
C ILE A 157 -11.00 -17.36 -15.91
N GLY A 158 -11.93 -17.27 -14.95
CA GLY A 158 -13.30 -17.75 -15.09
C GLY A 158 -14.28 -16.69 -15.58
N GLU A 159 -13.82 -15.46 -15.84
CA GLU A 159 -14.66 -14.28 -16.13
C GLU A 159 -15.85 -14.11 -15.17
N ILE A 160 -15.61 -14.38 -13.88
CA ILE A 160 -16.65 -14.46 -12.85
C ILE A 160 -17.03 -13.05 -12.41
N ASP A 161 -18.27 -12.67 -12.72
CA ASP A 161 -18.88 -11.41 -12.27
C ASP A 161 -19.83 -11.60 -11.06
N GLU A 162 -19.98 -12.85 -10.58
CA GLU A 162 -20.75 -13.21 -9.39
C GLU A 162 -20.10 -12.65 -8.11
N VAL A 163 -20.93 -12.18 -7.19
CA VAL A 163 -20.51 -11.79 -5.83
C VAL A 163 -20.31 -13.07 -5.00
N THR A 164 -19.12 -13.67 -5.16
CA THR A 164 -18.68 -14.82 -4.37
C THR A 164 -17.28 -14.59 -3.85
N HIS A 165 -16.99 -15.07 -2.66
CA HIS A 165 -15.62 -15.17 -2.15
C HIS A 165 -15.13 -16.61 -2.08
N SER A 166 -16.00 -17.63 -2.21
CA SER A 166 -15.57 -19.03 -2.09
C SER A 166 -14.63 -19.42 -3.23
N LEU A 167 -13.44 -19.91 -2.88
CA LEU A 167 -12.48 -20.45 -3.84
C LEU A 167 -13.03 -21.69 -4.52
N ARG A 168 -13.79 -22.52 -3.81
CA ARG A 168 -14.49 -23.69 -4.39
C ARG A 168 -15.51 -23.28 -5.43
N ARG A 169 -16.32 -22.24 -5.17
CA ARG A 169 -17.27 -21.71 -6.17
C ARG A 169 -16.52 -21.14 -7.37
N CYS A 170 -15.45 -20.37 -7.14
CA CYS A 170 -14.65 -19.81 -8.22
C CYS A 170 -14.01 -20.90 -9.08
N LEU A 171 -13.38 -21.89 -8.44
CA LEU A 171 -12.78 -23.04 -9.11
C LEU A 171 -13.81 -23.83 -9.92
N HIS A 172 -14.99 -24.09 -9.36
CA HIS A 172 -16.07 -24.76 -10.08
C HIS A 172 -16.46 -24.00 -11.36
N LEU A 173 -16.63 -22.68 -11.29
CA LEU A 173 -16.97 -21.86 -12.46
C LEU A 173 -15.86 -21.89 -13.52
N VAL A 174 -14.59 -21.84 -13.11
CA VAL A 174 -13.44 -22.00 -14.01
C VAL A 174 -13.46 -23.38 -14.69
N GLU A 175 -13.63 -24.46 -13.93
CA GLU A 175 -13.64 -25.84 -14.45
C GLU A 175 -14.83 -26.07 -15.40
N THR A 176 -16.01 -25.57 -15.05
CA THR A 176 -17.21 -25.63 -15.88
C THR A 176 -17.04 -24.84 -17.18
N GLY A 177 -16.50 -23.62 -17.11
CA GLY A 177 -16.25 -22.81 -18.30
C GLY A 177 -15.24 -23.44 -19.28
N ARG A 178 -14.33 -24.29 -18.77
CA ARG A 178 -13.32 -25.00 -19.57
C ARG A 178 -13.77 -26.37 -20.07
N GLY A 179 -14.76 -26.97 -19.42
CA GLY A 179 -15.12 -28.37 -19.65
C GLY A 179 -14.08 -29.36 -19.13
N SER A 180 -13.14 -28.93 -18.27
CA SER A 180 -12.10 -29.77 -17.68
C SER A 180 -11.73 -29.32 -16.28
N LYS A 181 -11.27 -30.27 -15.46
CA LYS A 181 -10.83 -30.00 -14.08
C LYS A 181 -9.35 -29.62 -14.05
N LEU A 182 -8.96 -28.83 -13.04
CA LEU A 182 -7.53 -28.67 -12.74
C LEU A 182 -6.95 -29.99 -12.25
N ALA A 183 -5.69 -30.26 -12.59
CA ALA A 183 -5.02 -31.48 -12.15
C ALA A 183 -4.73 -31.48 -10.64
N SER A 184 -4.71 -32.67 -10.05
CA SER A 184 -4.11 -32.88 -8.72
C SER A 184 -2.59 -32.67 -8.79
N PRO A 185 -1.93 -32.14 -7.74
CA PRO A 185 -2.51 -31.72 -6.45
C PRO A 185 -3.02 -30.27 -6.41
N ILE A 186 -2.83 -29.50 -7.49
CA ILE A 186 -3.20 -28.06 -7.55
C ILE A 186 -4.65 -27.85 -7.16
N ARG A 187 -5.54 -28.68 -7.71
CA ARG A 187 -6.97 -28.62 -7.41
C ARG A 187 -7.28 -28.84 -5.93
N GLU A 188 -6.60 -29.79 -5.30
CA GLU A 188 -6.82 -30.12 -3.88
C GLU A 188 -6.34 -29.00 -2.97
N TRP A 189 -5.15 -28.45 -3.21
CA TRP A 189 -4.63 -27.33 -2.42
C TRP A 189 -5.54 -26.09 -2.44
N ILE A 190 -6.16 -25.78 -3.59
CA ILE A 190 -7.15 -24.69 -3.68
C ILE A 190 -8.37 -24.99 -2.79
N LEU A 191 -8.83 -26.25 -2.78
CA LEU A 191 -10.00 -26.66 -2.00
C LEU A 191 -9.69 -26.80 -0.50
N GLU A 192 -8.46 -27.14 -0.13
CA GLU A 192 -7.99 -27.12 1.26
C GLU A 192 -8.01 -25.69 1.79
N LEU A 193 -7.50 -24.72 1.01
CA LEU A 193 -7.51 -23.32 1.39
C LEU A 193 -8.95 -22.76 1.48
N ASP A 194 -9.86 -23.18 0.59
CA ASP A 194 -11.30 -22.91 0.73
C ASP A 194 -11.89 -23.52 2.01
N GLY A 195 -11.44 -24.73 2.38
CA GLY A 195 -11.86 -25.40 3.60
C GLY A 195 -11.46 -24.61 4.84
N ILE A 196 -10.26 -24.04 4.84
CA ILE A 196 -9.73 -23.22 5.94
C ILE A 196 -10.41 -21.84 5.98
N ASP A 197 -10.67 -21.22 4.82
CA ASP A 197 -11.29 -19.89 4.76
C ASP A 197 -12.38 -19.76 3.67
N PRO A 198 -13.56 -20.37 3.88
CA PRO A 198 -14.60 -20.46 2.86
C PRO A 198 -15.16 -19.08 2.44
N ALA A 199 -15.19 -18.14 3.38
CA ALA A 199 -15.79 -16.81 3.21
C ALA A 199 -14.73 -15.70 3.02
N GLY A 200 -13.45 -15.99 3.20
CA GLY A 200 -12.39 -14.98 3.10
C GLY A 200 -12.17 -14.20 4.39
N THR A 201 -12.68 -14.68 5.51
CA THR A 201 -12.82 -13.96 6.78
C THR A 201 -12.06 -14.61 7.93
N ALA A 202 -11.71 -15.90 7.83
CA ALA A 202 -11.11 -16.67 8.93
C ALA A 202 -9.78 -16.09 9.42
N PHE A 203 -8.97 -15.53 8.52
CA PHE A 203 -7.67 -14.92 8.87
C PHE A 203 -7.76 -13.45 9.27
N ARG A 204 -8.96 -12.88 9.35
CA ARG A 204 -9.18 -11.44 9.61
C ARG A 204 -9.91 -11.16 10.91
N TYR A 205 -10.73 -12.11 11.37
CA TYR A 205 -11.61 -11.90 12.50
C TYR A 205 -11.43 -13.02 13.52
N ALA A 206 -11.10 -12.65 14.76
CA ALA A 206 -10.77 -13.59 15.83
C ALA A 206 -11.96 -14.45 16.27
N ASP A 207 -13.19 -14.01 16.00
CA ASP A 207 -14.43 -14.71 16.32
C ASP A 207 -14.89 -15.69 15.23
N VAL A 208 -14.20 -15.74 14.08
CA VAL A 208 -14.56 -16.63 12.96
C VAL A 208 -13.69 -17.88 12.97
N GLY A 209 -14.31 -19.05 13.16
CA GLY A 209 -13.63 -20.34 12.98
C GLY A 209 -12.93 -20.90 14.21
N ALA A 210 -13.13 -20.30 15.39
CA ALA A 210 -12.60 -20.79 16.67
C ALA A 210 -12.91 -22.28 16.95
N ASP A 211 -14.05 -22.77 16.45
CA ASP A 211 -14.49 -24.16 16.64
C ASP A 211 -14.09 -25.10 15.49
N ARG A 212 -13.49 -24.58 14.39
CA ARG A 212 -13.28 -25.34 13.14
C ARG A 212 -11.90 -25.93 12.98
N TYR A 213 -10.88 -25.38 13.64
CA TYR A 213 -9.50 -25.81 13.50
C TYR A 213 -8.94 -26.27 14.84
N PHE A 214 -9.18 -27.55 15.17
CA PHE A 214 -8.45 -28.22 16.24
C PHE A 214 -7.10 -28.69 15.68
N GLU A 215 -6.04 -27.94 16.01
CA GLU A 215 -4.62 -28.34 15.92
C GLU A 215 -4.15 -28.98 14.60
N TYR A 216 -4.25 -28.28 13.47
CA TYR A 216 -3.57 -28.69 12.24
C TYR A 216 -2.13 -28.15 12.19
N TRP A 217 -1.17 -29.04 11.91
CA TRP A 217 0.17 -28.61 11.52
C TRP A 217 0.13 -28.03 10.10
N PHE A 218 0.54 -26.77 9.97
CA PHE A 218 0.58 -26.06 8.70
C PHE A 218 2.01 -25.61 8.38
N ASP A 219 2.73 -26.38 7.58
CA ASP A 219 4.11 -26.08 7.18
C ASP A 219 4.14 -24.98 6.10
N LEU A 220 4.62 -23.80 6.48
CA LEU A 220 4.71 -22.65 5.59
C LEU A 220 5.76 -22.80 4.46
N ARG A 221 6.76 -23.68 4.60
CA ARG A 221 7.67 -24.00 3.50
C ARG A 221 6.98 -24.89 2.48
N HIS A 222 6.21 -25.88 2.95
CA HIS A 222 5.38 -26.69 2.05
C HIS A 222 4.31 -25.83 1.37
N PHE A 223 3.67 -24.92 2.11
CA PHE A 223 2.70 -23.99 1.56
C PHE A 223 3.31 -23.08 0.48
N GLN A 224 4.52 -22.56 0.70
CA GLN A 224 5.26 -21.78 -0.32
C GLN A 224 5.40 -22.58 -1.63
N PHE A 225 5.86 -23.83 -1.53
CA PHE A 225 5.98 -24.73 -2.68
C PHE A 225 4.64 -24.97 -3.38
N ALA A 226 3.58 -25.26 -2.61
CA ALA A 226 2.25 -25.50 -3.14
C ALA A 226 1.71 -24.29 -3.90
N MET A 227 1.84 -23.08 -3.33
CA MET A 227 1.34 -21.85 -3.94
C MET A 227 2.13 -21.45 -5.18
N GLU A 228 3.45 -21.68 -5.23
CA GLU A 228 4.24 -21.46 -6.45
C GLU A 228 3.70 -22.31 -7.61
N ARG A 229 3.37 -23.58 -7.35
CA ARG A 229 2.81 -24.50 -8.36
C ARG A 229 1.41 -24.09 -8.79
N VAL A 230 0.55 -23.72 -7.83
CA VAL A 230 -0.81 -23.24 -8.10
C VAL A 230 -0.77 -22.01 -9.00
N PHE A 231 0.02 -20.99 -8.65
CA PHE A 231 0.08 -19.78 -9.45
C PHE A 231 0.76 -19.98 -10.80
N ARG A 232 1.77 -20.85 -10.91
CA ARG A 232 2.36 -21.20 -12.22
C ARG A 232 1.33 -21.81 -13.17
N ALA A 233 0.46 -22.69 -12.65
CA ALA A 233 -0.63 -23.27 -13.42
C ALA A 233 -1.66 -22.20 -13.83
N ILE A 234 -1.99 -21.29 -12.93
CA ILE A 234 -2.91 -20.17 -13.20
C ILE A 234 -2.32 -19.20 -14.23
N ASP A 235 -1.05 -18.82 -14.14
CA ASP A 235 -0.39 -17.91 -15.08
C ASP A 235 -0.41 -18.48 -16.51
N THR A 236 -0.15 -19.79 -16.63
CA THR A 236 -0.26 -20.52 -17.91
C THR A 236 -1.65 -20.36 -18.50
N GLU A 237 -2.67 -20.37 -17.65
CA GLU A 237 -4.05 -20.20 -18.07
C GLU A 237 -4.41 -18.76 -18.42
N VAL A 238 -3.95 -17.78 -17.65
CA VAL A 238 -4.11 -16.36 -17.97
C VAL A 238 -3.57 -16.07 -19.38
N LEU A 239 -2.39 -16.60 -19.71
CA LEU A 239 -1.79 -16.49 -21.04
C LEU A 239 -2.65 -17.16 -22.12
N ARG A 240 -3.23 -18.32 -21.81
CA ARG A 240 -4.07 -19.08 -22.75
C ARG A 240 -5.39 -18.37 -23.07
N VAL A 241 -6.04 -17.79 -22.07
CA VAL A 241 -7.38 -17.17 -22.24
C VAL A 241 -7.33 -15.68 -22.55
N GLY A 242 -6.17 -15.02 -22.40
CA GLY A 242 -6.05 -13.56 -22.60
C GLY A 242 -6.90 -12.74 -21.63
N ALA A 243 -7.11 -13.25 -20.42
CA ALA A 243 -8.09 -12.68 -19.49
C ALA A 243 -7.68 -11.30 -18.98
N MET A 244 -8.55 -10.31 -19.19
CA MET A 244 -8.39 -8.92 -18.74
C MET A 244 -9.20 -8.61 -17.47
N GLY A 245 -10.11 -9.52 -17.08
CA GLY A 245 -11.04 -9.38 -15.95
C GLY A 245 -12.31 -8.57 -16.30
N ARG A 246 -13.35 -8.75 -15.49
CA ARG A 246 -14.64 -8.04 -15.63
C ARG A 246 -15.08 -7.47 -14.27
N PRO A 247 -15.75 -6.31 -14.25
CA PRO A 247 -16.35 -5.80 -13.02
C PRO A 247 -17.44 -6.75 -12.51
N ALA A 248 -17.50 -6.92 -11.19
CA ALA A 248 -18.62 -7.63 -10.56
C ALA A 248 -19.93 -6.90 -10.86
N LYS A 249 -21.00 -7.66 -11.12
CA LYS A 249 -22.34 -7.08 -11.24
C LYS A 249 -22.70 -6.46 -9.89
N SER A 250 -22.84 -5.14 -9.84
CA SER A 250 -23.26 -4.45 -8.62
C SER A 250 -24.62 -4.96 -8.19
N ALA A 251 -24.79 -5.30 -6.91
CA ALA A 251 -26.12 -5.48 -6.33
C ALA A 251 -26.95 -4.20 -6.57
N PRO A 252 -28.25 -4.30 -6.87
CA PRO A 252 -29.10 -3.14 -7.07
C PRO A 252 -28.97 -2.21 -5.85
N ARG A 253 -28.62 -0.94 -6.11
CA ARG A 253 -28.58 0.09 -5.07
C ARG A 253 -29.96 0.08 -4.41
N ARG A 254 -30.02 -0.22 -3.10
CA ARG A 254 -31.21 0.10 -2.31
C ARG A 254 -31.44 1.59 -2.46
N GLU A 255 -32.51 1.97 -3.13
CA GLU A 255 -32.97 3.35 -3.18
C GLU A 255 -33.08 3.83 -1.74
N LYS A 256 -32.39 4.94 -1.43
CA LYS A 256 -32.63 5.61 -0.16
C LYS A 256 -34.05 6.15 -0.25
N GLU A 257 -34.97 5.56 0.51
CA GLU A 257 -36.27 6.16 0.74
C GLU A 257 -36.07 7.58 1.33
N PRO A 258 -36.88 8.55 0.89
CA PRO A 258 -36.70 9.97 1.18
C PRO A 258 -36.79 10.35 2.65
#